data_AF-A0A7S0YQV3-F1
#
_entry.id   AF-A0A7S0YQV3-F1
#
_cell.length_a   1.000
_cell.length_b   1.000
_cell.length_c   1.000
_cell.angle_alpha   90.00
_cell.angle_beta   90.00
_cell.angle_gamma   90.00
#
_symmetry.space_group_name_H-M   'P 1'
#
loop_
_entity.id
_entity.type
_entity.pdbx_description
1 polymer ?
#
loop_
_entity_poly.entity_id
_entity_poly.type
_entity_poly.pdbx_seq_one_letter_code
_entity_poly.pdbx_strand_id
1 'polypeptide(L)'
;RACLSQHVGVMDRASLTQTHQYILHSALSLSRLADTRNTWALLGKSRPSQDIMSGSVTTSRLQSEVANSLHEMGFEIKEEYLDKNSGYLVDIWIPALSLAVEVDGPSHYSWDEAKQRKELGSTKLKHRLMRMLGLRLKVMPYWHWPKGPGAKQRRLEYLNQLLSETTSLSI
;
A
#
# COMPACT_ATOMS: atom_id res chain seq x y z
N ARG A 1 -30.70 -38.82 -13.75
CA ARG A 1 -30.42 -37.46 -14.25
C ARG A 1 -29.57 -36.74 -13.22
N ALA A 2 -28.25 -36.79 -13.36
CA ALA A 2 -27.32 -36.06 -12.51
C ALA A 2 -26.53 -35.10 -13.40
N CYS A 3 -26.56 -33.81 -13.07
CA CYS A 3 -25.43 -32.88 -13.20
C CYS A 3 -25.81 -31.56 -12.52
N LEU A 4 -25.75 -31.54 -11.19
CA LEU A 4 -25.52 -30.29 -10.46
C LEU A 4 -24.00 -30.12 -10.38
N SER A 5 -23.42 -29.63 -11.47
CA SER A 5 -22.02 -29.20 -11.49
C SER A 5 -21.93 -27.82 -10.87
N GLN A 6 -21.54 -27.80 -9.60
CA GLN A 6 -21.10 -26.62 -8.84
C GLN A 6 -20.15 -25.76 -9.71
N HIS A 7 -20.61 -24.60 -10.14
CA HIS A 7 -19.74 -23.51 -10.56
C HIS A 7 -19.52 -22.61 -9.35
N VAL A 8 -18.68 -23.05 -8.40
CA VAL A 8 -18.02 -22.08 -7.52
C VAL A 8 -16.94 -21.45 -8.39
N GLY A 9 -17.32 -20.39 -9.11
CA GLY A 9 -16.38 -19.62 -9.92
C GLY A 9 -15.22 -19.19 -9.03
N VAL A 10 -14.01 -19.62 -9.37
CA VAL A 10 -12.79 -19.16 -8.71
C VAL A 10 -12.77 -17.64 -8.88
N MET A 11 -12.92 -16.90 -7.78
CA MET A 11 -12.82 -15.44 -7.81
C MET A 11 -11.44 -15.06 -8.35
N ASP A 12 -11.38 -14.11 -9.27
CA ASP A 12 -10.10 -13.58 -9.73
C ASP A 12 -9.36 -12.87 -8.58
N ARG A 13 -8.05 -12.67 -8.73
CA ARG A 13 -7.22 -12.03 -7.70
C ARG A 13 -7.74 -10.65 -7.30
N ALA A 14 -8.22 -9.86 -8.26
CA ALA A 14 -8.73 -8.51 -7.98
C ALA A 14 -9.97 -8.56 -7.08
N SER A 15 -10.88 -9.49 -7.33
CA SER A 15 -12.08 -9.75 -6.54
C SER A 15 -11.74 -10.27 -5.14
N LEU A 16 -10.72 -11.13 -5.02
CA LEU A 16 -10.20 -11.59 -3.73
C LEU A 16 -9.57 -10.45 -2.92
N THR A 17 -8.75 -9.60 -3.54
CA THR A 17 -8.17 -8.42 -2.89
C THR A 17 -9.25 -7.46 -2.41
N GLN A 18 -10.25 -7.17 -3.24
CA GLN A 18 -11.36 -6.27 -2.88
C GLN A 18 -12.22 -6.85 -1.75
N THR A 19 -12.55 -8.13 -1.80
CA THR A 19 -13.31 -8.82 -0.74
C THR A 19 -12.56 -8.79 0.58
N HIS A 20 -11.26 -9.04 0.57
CA HIS A 20 -10.43 -8.94 1.76
C HIS A 20 -10.40 -7.52 2.34
N GLN A 21 -10.19 -6.50 1.49
CA GLN A 21 -10.20 -5.11 1.92
C GLN A 21 -11.55 -4.71 2.52
N TYR A 22 -12.67 -5.19 1.97
CA TYR A 22 -14.00 -4.96 2.52
C TYR A 22 -14.19 -5.64 3.89
N ILE A 23 -13.76 -6.90 4.05
CA ILE A 23 -13.85 -7.62 5.32
C ILE A 23 -13.00 -6.92 6.40
N LEU A 24 -11.75 -6.56 6.08
CA LEU A 24 -10.87 -5.81 6.98
C LEU A 24 -11.48 -4.47 7.37
N HIS A 25 -12.01 -3.72 6.40
CA HIS A 25 -12.66 -2.44 6.66
C HIS A 25 -13.85 -2.58 7.58
N SER A 26 -14.69 -3.59 7.33
CA SER A 26 -15.86 -3.88 8.16
C SER A 26 -15.42 -4.24 9.58
N ALA A 27 -14.45 -5.15 9.71
CA ALA A 27 -13.90 -5.56 11.00
C ALA A 27 -13.30 -4.38 11.77
N LEU A 28 -12.45 -3.57 11.14
CA LEU A 28 -11.80 -2.41 11.77
C LEU A 28 -12.76 -1.26 12.07
N SER A 29 -13.80 -1.08 11.24
CA SER A 29 -14.83 -0.07 11.47
C SER A 29 -15.75 -0.48 12.63
N LEU A 30 -16.06 -1.78 12.76
CA LEU A 30 -16.82 -2.34 13.87
C LEU A 30 -15.98 -2.45 15.17
N SER A 31 -14.67 -2.75 15.06
CA SER A 31 -13.75 -2.82 16.19
C SER A 31 -13.25 -1.46 16.67
N ARG A 32 -13.84 -0.34 16.22
CA ARG A 32 -13.85 0.91 17.02
C ARG A 32 -14.43 0.70 18.44
N LEU A 33 -14.99 -0.48 18.73
CA LEU A 33 -15.40 -0.93 20.07
C LEU A 33 -14.44 -1.92 20.76
N ALA A 34 -13.33 -2.39 20.15
CA ALA A 34 -12.39 -3.32 20.82
C ALA A 34 -10.94 -3.28 20.26
N ASP A 35 -9.97 -3.38 21.18
CA ASP A 35 -8.51 -3.34 21.01
C ASP A 35 -7.98 -3.97 19.70
N THR A 36 -7.40 -3.14 18.83
CA THR A 36 -6.98 -3.50 17.45
C THR A 36 -5.63 -4.21 17.38
N ARG A 37 -4.96 -4.48 18.50
CA ARG A 37 -3.63 -5.12 18.52
C ARG A 37 -3.65 -6.59 18.07
N ASN A 38 -4.82 -7.23 18.01
CA ASN A 38 -4.98 -8.65 17.69
C ASN A 38 -6.12 -8.92 16.69
N THR A 39 -6.32 -8.04 15.71
CA THR A 39 -7.35 -8.21 14.67
C THR A 39 -7.26 -9.56 13.94
N TRP A 40 -6.09 -10.21 13.91
CA TRP A 40 -5.90 -11.53 13.27
C TRP A 40 -6.46 -12.68 14.09
N ALA A 41 -6.52 -12.53 15.41
CA ALA A 41 -7.19 -13.48 16.28
C ALA A 41 -8.71 -13.42 16.09
N LEU A 42 -9.25 -12.25 15.76
CA LEU A 42 -10.69 -12.05 15.49
C LEU A 42 -11.13 -12.60 14.14
N LEU A 43 -10.30 -12.52 13.10
CA LEU A 43 -10.59 -13.02 11.74
C LEU A 43 -10.30 -14.53 11.59
N GLY A 44 -10.53 -15.29 12.66
CA GLY A 44 -10.16 -16.70 12.80
C GLY A 44 -10.25 -17.50 11.50
N LYS A 45 -9.11 -18.12 11.15
CA LYS A 45 -8.96 -19.14 10.09
C LYS A 45 -9.11 -18.61 8.67
N SER A 46 -8.11 -17.90 8.20
CA SER A 46 -7.44 -18.12 6.90
C SER A 46 -6.32 -17.09 6.81
N ARG A 47 -5.06 -17.53 6.72
CA ARG A 47 -4.07 -16.66 6.06
C ARG A 47 -4.67 -16.40 4.68
N PRO A 48 -4.99 -15.17 4.25
CA PRO A 48 -5.07 -14.94 2.82
C PRO A 48 -3.72 -15.43 2.32
N SER A 49 -3.71 -16.38 1.37
CA SER A 49 -2.47 -16.86 0.77
C SER A 49 -1.60 -15.64 0.48
N GLN A 50 -0.30 -15.71 0.75
CA GLN A 50 0.63 -14.58 0.55
C GLN A 50 0.38 -13.93 -0.84
N ASP A 51 0.00 -14.75 -1.81
CA ASP A 51 -0.52 -14.44 -3.16
C ASP A 51 -1.74 -13.51 -3.31
N ILE A 52 -2.64 -13.41 -2.33
CA ILE A 52 -3.85 -12.55 -2.39
C ILE A 52 -3.50 -11.09 -2.04
N MET A 53 -2.50 -10.91 -1.16
CA MET A 53 -2.00 -9.59 -0.75
C MET A 53 -0.79 -9.13 -1.59
N SER A 54 0.04 -10.06 -2.08
CA SER A 54 1.08 -9.78 -3.07
C SER A 54 0.50 -9.84 -4.48
N GLY A 55 0.00 -8.70 -4.97
CA GLY A 55 -0.18 -8.52 -6.42
C GLY A 55 1.08 -8.97 -7.18
N SER A 56 0.95 -9.43 -8.41
CA SER A 56 2.10 -9.88 -9.22
C SER A 56 3.24 -8.86 -9.10
N VAL A 57 4.37 -9.32 -8.55
CA VAL A 57 5.61 -8.57 -8.33
C VAL A 57 6.15 -8.11 -9.67
N THR A 58 5.59 -7.00 -10.15
CA THR A 58 6.15 -6.21 -11.22
C THR A 58 6.55 -4.92 -10.55
N THR A 59 7.75 -4.90 -9.97
CA THR A 59 8.36 -3.67 -9.47
C THR A 59 8.30 -2.64 -10.59
N SER A 60 7.44 -1.64 -10.44
CA SER A 60 7.26 -0.65 -11.50
C SER A 60 8.56 0.13 -11.65
N ARG A 61 8.89 0.57 -12.87
CA ARG A 61 10.08 1.42 -13.09
C ARG A 61 10.15 2.60 -12.11
N LEU A 62 8.99 3.16 -11.74
CA LEU A 62 8.92 4.24 -10.77
C LEU A 62 9.38 3.80 -9.37
N GLN A 63 8.91 2.65 -8.89
CA GLN A 63 9.31 2.10 -7.59
C GLN A 63 10.83 1.90 -7.54
N SER A 64 11.42 1.31 -8.58
CA SER A 64 12.87 1.12 -8.66
C SER A 64 13.63 2.45 -8.72
N GLU A 65 13.11 3.46 -9.42
CA GLU A 65 13.71 4.80 -9.42
C GLU A 65 13.71 5.43 -8.02
N VAL A 66 12.66 5.20 -7.24
CA VAL A 66 12.52 5.72 -5.87
C VAL A 66 13.44 4.98 -4.91
N ALA A 67 13.47 3.65 -4.98
CA ALA A 67 14.37 2.81 -4.20
C ALA A 67 15.84 3.23 -4.40
N ASN A 68 16.26 3.42 -5.66
CA ASN A 68 17.61 3.89 -5.98
C ASN A 68 17.90 5.27 -5.38
N SER A 69 16.97 6.23 -5.49
CA SER A 69 17.17 7.55 -4.88
C SER A 69 17.25 7.50 -3.35
N LEU A 70 16.50 6.62 -2.68
CA LEU A 70 16.61 6.42 -1.23
C LEU A 70 17.96 5.82 -0.85
N HIS A 71 18.49 4.88 -1.64
CA HIS A 71 19.84 4.35 -1.45
C HIS A 71 20.91 5.43 -1.65
N GLU A 72 20.77 6.31 -2.65
CA GLU A 72 21.67 7.45 -2.85
C GLU A 72 21.66 8.43 -1.67
N MET A 73 20.53 8.54 -0.96
CA MET A 73 20.40 9.33 0.28
C MET A 73 21.01 8.61 1.51
N GLY A 74 21.51 7.38 1.35
CA GLY A 74 22.11 6.61 2.43
C GLY A 74 21.12 5.80 3.27
N PHE A 75 19.87 5.65 2.84
CA PHE A 75 18.93 4.80 3.55
C PHE A 75 19.11 3.32 3.18
N GLU A 76 19.13 2.48 4.22
CA GLU A 76 18.81 1.06 4.06
C GLU A 76 17.29 0.91 3.90
N ILE A 77 16.86 0.18 2.86
CA ILE A 77 15.44 -0.05 2.57
C ILE A 77 15.18 -1.53 2.33
N LYS A 78 13.91 -1.92 2.46
CA LYS A 78 13.40 -3.22 2.01
C LYS A 78 12.27 -2.97 1.03
N GLU A 79 12.48 -3.34 -0.22
CA GLU A 79 11.40 -3.36 -1.22
C GLU A 79 10.45 -4.52 -0.95
N GLU A 80 9.18 -4.36 -1.31
CA GLU A 80 8.13 -5.39 -1.18
C GLU A 80 8.10 -6.02 0.21
N TYR A 81 8.12 -5.15 1.22
CA TYR A 81 8.20 -5.56 2.61
C TYR A 81 6.83 -6.05 3.09
N LEU A 82 6.73 -7.35 3.42
CA LEU A 82 5.56 -7.90 4.09
C LEU A 82 5.57 -7.49 5.56
N ASP A 83 4.72 -6.54 5.92
CA ASP A 83 4.53 -6.17 7.31
C ASP A 83 3.73 -7.26 8.04
N LYS A 84 4.36 -7.92 9.01
CA LYS A 84 3.74 -9.05 9.73
C LYS A 84 2.54 -8.63 10.58
N ASN A 85 2.50 -7.37 11.01
CA ASN A 85 1.43 -6.85 11.86
C ASN A 85 0.18 -6.54 11.04
N SER A 86 0.31 -5.83 9.93
CA SER A 86 -0.80 -5.45 9.05
C SER A 86 -1.12 -6.47 7.95
N GLY A 87 -0.21 -7.41 7.67
CA GLY A 87 -0.35 -8.39 6.60
C GLY A 87 -0.24 -7.81 5.18
N TYR A 88 0.04 -6.51 5.06
CA TYR A 88 0.21 -5.83 3.78
C TYR A 88 1.63 -5.96 3.26
N LEU A 89 1.75 -6.17 1.95
CA LEU A 89 2.98 -5.95 1.20
C LEU A 89 3.10 -4.45 0.92
N VAL A 90 4.13 -3.82 1.48
CA VAL A 90 4.47 -2.41 1.29
C VAL A 90 5.52 -2.30 0.19
N ASP A 91 5.40 -1.32 -0.70
CA ASP A 91 6.35 -1.16 -1.80
C ASP A 91 7.79 -0.92 -1.31
N ILE A 92 7.96 -0.03 -0.32
CA ILE A 92 9.26 0.27 0.29
C ILE A 92 9.10 0.47 1.81
N TRP A 93 9.91 -0.24 2.59
CA TRP A 93 10.05 -0.05 4.04
C TRP A 93 11.42 0.54 4.39
N ILE A 94 11.43 1.59 5.21
CA ILE A 94 12.64 2.26 5.70
C ILE A 94 12.77 1.99 7.21
N PRO A 95 13.59 1.00 7.64
CA PRO A 95 13.69 0.60 9.04
C PRO A 95 14.12 1.74 9.97
N ALA A 96 15.10 2.53 9.56
CA ALA A 96 15.63 3.64 10.37
C ALA A 96 14.55 4.67 10.73
N LEU A 97 13.52 4.81 9.90
CA LEU A 97 12.40 5.74 10.13
C LEU A 97 11.14 5.04 10.61
N SER A 98 11.12 3.70 10.68
CA SER A 98 9.91 2.91 10.85
C SER A 98 8.77 3.40 9.96
N LEU A 99 9.08 3.59 8.67
CA LEU A 99 8.21 4.24 7.69
C LEU A 99 7.94 3.32 6.49
N ALA A 100 6.67 3.22 6.12
CA ALA A 100 6.20 2.60 4.89
C ALA A 100 6.00 3.67 3.81
N VAL A 101 6.56 3.44 2.62
CA VAL A 101 6.35 4.26 1.43
C VAL A 101 5.63 3.42 0.38
N GLU A 102 4.46 3.90 -0.04
CA GLU A 102 3.65 3.32 -1.12
C GLU A 102 3.82 4.17 -2.38
N VAL A 103 4.08 3.53 -3.52
CA VAL A 103 4.38 4.17 -4.81
C VAL A 103 3.21 3.94 -5.77
N ASP A 104 2.29 4.90 -5.80
CA ASP A 104 1.08 4.77 -6.63
C ASP A 104 1.35 5.12 -8.10
N GLY A 105 1.24 4.11 -8.96
CA GLY A 105 1.28 4.26 -10.41
C GLY A 105 0.00 4.88 -11.01
N PRO A 106 -0.01 5.17 -12.33
CA PRO A 106 -1.18 5.75 -13.01
C PRO A 106 -2.48 4.94 -12.86
N SER A 107 -2.40 3.62 -12.74
CA SER A 107 -3.54 2.72 -12.55
C SER A 107 -4.28 2.94 -11.23
N HIS A 108 -3.69 3.63 -10.26
CA HIS A 108 -4.29 3.91 -8.95
C HIS A 108 -5.28 5.08 -8.99
N TYR A 109 -5.41 5.73 -10.15
CA TYR A 109 -6.14 6.98 -10.30
C TYR A 109 -7.06 6.94 -11.53
N SER A 110 -8.20 7.63 -11.40
CA SER A 110 -9.06 8.01 -12.51
C SER A 110 -9.03 9.52 -12.72
N TRP A 111 -9.69 9.98 -13.78
CA TRP A 111 -9.93 11.39 -14.04
C TRP A 111 -11.40 11.70 -13.75
N ASP A 112 -11.67 12.82 -13.08
CA ASP A 112 -13.03 13.34 -12.96
C ASP A 112 -13.40 14.27 -14.15
N GLU A 113 -14.63 14.78 -14.15
CA GLU A 113 -15.15 15.68 -15.19
C GLU A 113 -14.30 16.96 -15.35
N ALA A 114 -13.68 17.43 -14.26
CA ALA A 114 -12.78 18.58 -14.24
C ALA A 114 -11.33 18.23 -14.63
N LYS A 115 -11.09 17.03 -15.16
CA LYS A 115 -9.76 16.49 -15.49
C LYS A 115 -8.79 16.53 -14.31
N GLN A 116 -9.32 16.39 -13.09
CA GLN A 116 -8.51 16.21 -11.89
C GLN A 116 -8.30 14.73 -11.64
N ARG A 117 -7.09 14.37 -11.21
CA ARG A 117 -6.79 13.00 -10.80
C ARG A 117 -7.50 12.70 -9.49
N LYS A 118 -8.19 11.57 -9.43
CA LYS A 118 -8.85 11.05 -8.23
C LYS A 118 -8.34 9.65 -7.94
N GLU A 119 -7.88 9.42 -6.72
CA GLU A 119 -7.57 8.06 -6.26
C GLU A 119 -8.81 7.18 -6.40
N LEU A 120 -8.61 5.97 -6.93
CA LEU A 120 -9.66 4.95 -6.98
C LEU A 120 -10.10 4.55 -5.55
N GLY A 121 -11.33 4.06 -5.44
CA GLY A 121 -11.86 3.60 -4.15
C GLY A 121 -11.02 2.51 -3.50
N SER A 122 -10.52 1.56 -4.29
CA SER A 122 -9.62 0.49 -3.85
C SER A 122 -8.29 1.02 -3.30
N THR A 123 -7.68 1.99 -4.00
CA THR A 123 -6.45 2.68 -3.57
C THR A 123 -6.66 3.39 -2.23
N LYS A 124 -7.70 4.23 -2.13
CA LYS A 124 -8.07 4.94 -0.90
C LYS A 124 -8.29 3.99 0.27
N LEU A 125 -8.99 2.88 0.00
CA LEU A 125 -9.29 1.87 1.00
C LEU A 125 -8.01 1.18 1.50
N LYS A 126 -7.12 0.74 0.59
CA LYS A 126 -5.81 0.18 0.94
C LYS A 126 -5.03 1.13 1.86
N HIS A 127 -4.88 2.40 1.47
CA HIS A 127 -4.17 3.40 2.26
C HIS A 127 -4.78 3.60 3.65
N ARG A 128 -6.12 3.65 3.73
CA ARG A 128 -6.83 3.80 5.01
C ARG A 128 -6.57 2.59 5.91
N LEU A 129 -6.67 1.38 5.38
CA LEU A 129 -6.47 0.15 6.15
C LEU A 129 -5.05 0.02 6.67
N MET A 130 -4.04 0.26 5.81
CA MET A 130 -2.64 0.26 6.20
C MET A 130 -2.37 1.22 7.37
N ARG A 131 -2.89 2.45 7.30
CA ARG A 131 -2.78 3.43 8.40
C ARG A 131 -3.50 2.98 9.66
N MET A 132 -4.72 2.46 9.54
CA MET A 132 -5.50 1.97 10.68
C MET A 132 -4.83 0.78 11.38
N LEU A 133 -4.07 -0.03 10.64
CA LEU A 133 -3.27 -1.14 11.16
C LEU A 133 -1.91 -0.72 11.72
N GLY A 134 -1.68 0.59 11.85
CA GLY A 134 -0.51 1.15 12.53
C GLY A 134 0.70 1.43 11.64
N LEU A 135 0.60 1.25 10.31
CA LEU A 135 1.68 1.65 9.41
C LEU A 135 1.78 3.17 9.34
N ARG A 136 2.98 3.70 9.62
CA ARG A 136 3.35 5.08 9.27
C ARG A 136 3.53 5.14 7.75
N LEU A 137 2.45 5.44 7.05
CA LEU A 137 2.37 5.37 5.59
C LEU A 137 2.51 6.74 4.93
N LYS A 138 3.52 6.88 4.07
CA LYS A 138 3.64 7.94 3.07
C LYS A 138 3.27 7.39 1.70
N VAL A 139 2.39 8.10 0.99
CA VAL A 139 1.96 7.74 -0.36
C VAL A 139 2.64 8.69 -1.33
N MET A 140 3.19 8.13 -2.40
CA MET A 140 3.91 8.87 -3.43
C MET A 140 3.23 8.69 -4.79
N PRO A 141 2.36 9.63 -5.21
CA PRO A 141 1.73 9.58 -6.52
C PRO A 141 2.71 9.77 -7.67
N TYR A 142 2.57 8.99 -8.75
CA TYR A 142 3.51 8.98 -9.88
C TYR A 142 3.80 10.34 -10.54
N TRP A 143 2.85 11.29 -10.49
CA TRP A 143 3.00 12.59 -11.15
C TRP A 143 3.84 13.58 -10.32
N HIS A 144 4.04 13.33 -9.03
CA HIS A 144 4.93 14.15 -8.22
C HIS A 144 6.40 13.81 -8.45
N TRP A 145 6.71 12.63 -9.01
CA TRP A 145 8.07 12.21 -9.29
C TRP A 145 8.74 13.11 -10.34
N PRO A 146 9.79 13.87 -9.99
CA PRO A 146 10.41 14.81 -10.92
C PRO A 146 11.04 14.11 -12.14
N LYS A 147 10.83 14.72 -13.32
CA LYS A 147 11.37 14.29 -14.62
C LYS A 147 12.10 15.45 -15.32
N GLY A 148 12.90 15.13 -16.35
CA GLY A 148 13.62 16.13 -17.17
C GLY A 148 14.98 16.57 -16.61
N PRO A 149 15.59 17.63 -17.16
CA PRO A 149 16.90 18.14 -16.72
C PRO A 149 16.90 18.48 -15.23
N GLY A 150 17.97 18.12 -14.51
CA GLY A 150 18.08 18.32 -13.07
C GLY A 150 17.13 17.46 -12.21
N ALA A 151 16.46 16.46 -12.79
CA ALA A 151 15.51 15.62 -12.06
C ALA A 151 16.15 14.88 -10.87
N LYS A 152 17.42 14.47 -10.98
CA LYS A 152 18.14 13.78 -9.90
C LYS A 152 18.07 14.60 -8.60
N GLN A 153 18.55 15.84 -8.64
CA GLN A 153 18.56 16.73 -7.48
C GLN A 153 17.14 16.98 -6.93
N ARG A 154 16.17 17.26 -7.82
CA ARG A 154 14.77 17.48 -7.42
C ARG A 154 14.12 16.24 -6.79
N ARG A 155 14.49 15.02 -7.22
CA ARG A 155 14.01 13.77 -6.62
C ARG A 155 14.51 13.63 -5.19
N LEU A 156 15.79 13.92 -4.94
CA LEU A 156 16.36 13.90 -3.60
C LEU A 156 15.70 14.94 -2.70
N GLU A 157 15.45 16.15 -3.20
CA GLU A 157 14.71 17.21 -2.48
C GLU A 157 13.28 16.78 -2.16
N TYR A 158 12.57 16.23 -3.14
CA TYR A 158 11.21 15.72 -2.95
C TYR A 158 11.15 14.60 -1.90
N LEU A 159 12.08 13.64 -1.95
CA LEU A 159 12.17 12.58 -0.96
C LEU A 159 12.52 13.14 0.42
N ASN A 160 13.46 14.08 0.52
CA ASN A 160 13.75 14.76 1.79
C ASN A 160 12.51 15.44 2.38
N GLN A 161 11.72 16.13 1.57
CA GLN A 161 10.46 16.72 2.02
C GLN A 161 9.47 15.64 2.50
N LEU A 162 9.25 14.60 1.69
CA LEU A 162 8.35 13.50 2.01
C LEU A 162 8.71 12.80 3.33
N LEU A 163 10.02 12.61 3.57
CA LEU A 163 10.54 11.96 4.76
C LEU A 163 10.57 12.89 5.98
N SER A 164 10.89 14.17 5.83
CA SER A 164 11.02 15.12 6.95
C SER A 164 9.71 15.45 7.65
N GLU A 165 8.58 15.43 6.94
CA GLU A 165 7.23 15.55 7.53
C GLU A 165 6.92 14.45 8.57
N THR A 166 7.75 13.41 8.64
CA THR A 166 7.59 12.23 9.51
C THR A 166 8.19 12.45 10.90
N THR A 167 9.09 13.41 11.07
CA THR A 167 9.86 13.64 12.31
C THR A 167 9.11 14.52 13.33
N SER A 168 8.02 15.19 12.93
CA SER A 168 7.34 16.21 13.75
C SER A 168 6.23 15.68 14.68
N LEU A 169 6.02 14.37 14.80
CA LEU A 169 4.95 13.79 15.62
C LEU A 169 5.48 12.80 16.67
N SER A 170 6.42 13.27 17.47
CA SER A 170 6.81 12.63 18.72
C SER A 170 7.07 13.70 19.79
N ILE A 171 5.98 14.19 20.39
CA ILE A 171 5.93 14.82 21.72
C ILE A 171 4.72 14.23 22.43
#